data_AF-A0AAU9SLZ2-F1
#
_entry.id   AF-A0AAU9SLZ2-F1
#
_cell.length_a   1.000
_cell.length_b   1.000
_cell.length_c   1.000
_cell.angle_alpha   90.00
_cell.angle_beta   90.00
_cell.angle_gamma   90.00
#
_symmetry.space_group_name_H-M   'P 1'
#
loop_
_entity.id
_entity.type
_entity.pdbx_description
1 polymer ?
#
loop_
_entity_poly.entity_id
_entity_poly.type
_entity_poly.pdbx_seq_one_letter_code
_entity_poly.pdbx_strand_id
1 'polypeptide(L)'
;MALRVLSPAPSSSQSKLSTFLYNLRLASRPSSLFQRLQRPVVFPRRRIMAATPTACVKLEDKSVPETGSEWGKVSAVLFDMDGVLCNSEEPSRMAAVDVFAEMGVEVTVEDFVPFMGTGEANFLGGVASVKGVEGFNPESAKKRFFEIYLDKYAKPNSGIGFPGALELIIECKNKGLKVAVASSADRIKVDANLAAAGLPLSMNVEVFNLVGLHD
;
A
#
# COMPACT_ATOMS: atom_id res chain seq x y z
N MET A 1 -13.17 11.85 -68.30
CA MET A 1 -13.22 13.20 -68.92
C MET A 1 -12.92 14.23 -67.84
N ALA A 2 -11.97 15.12 -68.13
CA ALA A 2 -11.47 16.20 -67.26
C ALA A 2 -12.52 17.33 -67.08
N LEU A 3 -12.46 18.35 -66.20
CA LEU A 3 -11.37 19.24 -65.76
C LEU A 3 -11.95 20.27 -64.72
N ARG A 4 -11.04 20.93 -63.95
CA ARG A 4 -11.15 22.20 -63.13
C ARG A 4 -11.86 22.11 -61.76
N VAL A 5 -11.23 22.29 -60.58
CA VAL A 5 -10.30 23.31 -60.00
C VAL A 5 -10.93 24.70 -59.80
N LEU A 6 -11.15 25.08 -58.53
CA LEU A 6 -10.65 26.32 -57.90
C LEU A 6 -11.10 26.43 -56.42
N SER A 7 -10.12 26.50 -55.53
CA SER A 7 -10.23 26.98 -54.14
C SER A 7 -10.12 28.52 -54.10
N PRO A 8 -10.49 29.17 -52.98
CA PRO A 8 -9.81 30.39 -52.55
C PRO A 8 -9.10 30.21 -51.20
N ALA A 9 -7.99 30.95 -51.08
CA ALA A 9 -7.03 30.98 -49.98
C ALA A 9 -7.31 32.18 -49.01
N PRO A 10 -6.50 32.39 -47.95
CA PRO A 10 -6.93 32.94 -46.67
C PRO A 10 -6.72 34.45 -46.50
N SER A 11 -7.41 35.04 -45.52
CA SER A 11 -7.16 36.40 -45.03
C SER A 11 -6.34 36.39 -43.74
N SER A 12 -5.15 36.98 -43.82
CA SER A 12 -4.27 37.35 -42.71
C SER A 12 -4.80 38.53 -41.89
N SER A 13 -4.66 38.49 -40.57
CA SER A 13 -4.44 39.70 -39.77
C SER A 13 -3.59 39.38 -38.55
N GLN A 14 -2.57 40.20 -38.36
CA GLN A 14 -1.46 40.04 -37.42
C GLN A 14 -1.73 40.72 -36.06
N SER A 15 -0.88 40.35 -35.10
CA SER A 15 -0.49 41.07 -33.88
C SER A 15 -1.39 40.81 -32.65
N LYS A 16 -0.91 40.52 -31.44
CA LYS A 16 0.42 40.67 -30.81
C LYS A 16 0.63 39.53 -29.80
N LEU A 17 1.87 39.02 -29.73
CA LEU A 17 2.34 38.23 -28.58
C LEU A 17 2.38 39.11 -27.34
N SER A 18 1.84 38.64 -26.21
CA SER A 18 2.33 39.03 -24.89
C SER A 18 2.57 37.80 -24.04
N THR A 19 3.84 37.43 -23.94
CA THR A 19 4.38 36.40 -23.06
C THR A 19 4.31 36.90 -21.61
N PHE A 20 3.49 36.30 -20.76
CA PHE A 20 3.54 36.54 -19.32
C PHE A 20 4.56 35.57 -18.69
N LEU A 21 5.80 36.05 -18.61
CA LEU A 21 6.84 35.47 -17.76
C LEU A 21 6.66 36.02 -16.35
N TYR A 22 6.31 35.16 -15.39
CA TYR A 22 6.45 35.49 -13.97
C TYR A 22 7.93 35.40 -13.60
N ASN A 23 8.60 36.55 -13.68
CA ASN A 23 9.95 36.73 -13.15
C ASN A 23 9.93 36.89 -11.63
N LEU A 24 10.79 36.09 -11.00
CA LEU A 24 11.29 36.18 -9.63
C LEU A 24 11.62 37.63 -9.24
N ARG A 25 11.12 38.09 -8.08
CA ARG A 25 11.69 39.22 -7.36
C ARG A 25 12.47 38.73 -6.16
N LEU A 26 13.77 38.57 -6.39
CA LEU A 26 14.82 38.54 -5.39
C LEU A 26 14.98 39.98 -4.84
N ALA A 27 14.63 40.22 -3.59
CA ALA A 27 14.91 41.48 -2.90
C ALA A 27 16.16 41.31 -2.02
N SER A 28 17.16 42.13 -2.28
CA SER A 28 18.47 42.10 -1.64
C SER A 28 18.72 43.33 -0.77
N ARG A 29 19.28 43.09 0.43
CA ARG A 29 20.16 43.95 1.29
C ARG A 29 19.52 45.04 2.18
N PRO A 30 20.18 45.50 3.28
CA PRO A 30 21.58 45.26 3.70
C PRO A 30 21.81 44.80 5.16
N SER A 31 23.08 44.49 5.39
CA SER A 31 23.81 44.13 6.60
C SER A 31 23.84 45.18 7.72
N SER A 32 23.78 44.73 8.98
CA SER A 32 24.44 45.40 10.10
C SER A 32 25.09 44.40 11.05
N LEU A 33 26.34 44.71 11.37
CA LEU A 33 27.26 44.03 12.25
C LEU A 33 26.79 44.08 13.70
N PHE A 34 26.76 42.93 14.37
CA PHE A 34 26.95 42.86 15.82
C PHE A 34 27.86 41.68 16.15
N GLN A 35 29.16 41.96 16.25
CA GLN A 35 30.07 41.17 17.05
C GLN A 35 29.77 41.44 18.53
N ARG A 36 29.46 40.40 19.32
CA ARG A 36 29.63 40.47 20.77
C ARG A 36 29.95 39.10 21.37
N LEU A 37 31.24 38.92 21.60
CA LEU A 37 31.92 38.25 22.72
C LEU A 37 31.25 37.03 23.37
N GLN A 38 31.99 35.92 23.25
CA GLN A 38 31.86 34.67 23.98
C GLN A 38 31.78 34.87 25.51
N ARG A 39 30.87 34.12 26.14
CA ARG A 39 30.99 33.70 27.54
C ARG A 39 30.64 32.21 27.63
N PRO A 40 31.53 31.35 28.13
CA PRO A 40 31.22 29.94 28.31
C PRO A 40 30.32 29.78 29.55
N VAL A 41 29.14 29.19 29.35
CA VAL A 41 28.28 28.75 30.45
C VAL A 41 28.85 27.43 30.97
N VAL A 42 29.46 27.49 32.16
CA VAL A 42 29.95 26.33 32.90
C VAL A 42 28.75 25.60 33.48
N PHE A 43 28.41 24.43 32.93
CA PHE A 43 27.46 23.51 33.57
C PHE A 43 28.16 22.75 34.70
N PRO A 44 27.58 22.69 35.92
CA PRO A 44 28.18 21.94 37.01
C PRO A 44 28.11 20.44 36.72
N ARG A 45 29.28 19.80 36.77
CA ARG A 45 29.49 18.36 36.61
C ARG A 45 28.83 17.62 37.79
N ARG A 46 27.54 17.29 37.69
CA ARG A 46 26.88 16.37 38.63
C ARG A 46 27.50 14.98 38.47
N ARG A 47 28.11 14.49 39.54
CA ARG A 47 28.56 13.10 39.68
C ARG A 47 27.37 12.19 39.39
N ILE A 48 27.47 11.41 38.33
CA ILE A 48 26.58 10.27 38.07
C ILE A 48 26.96 9.23 39.13
N MET A 49 26.14 9.11 40.18
CA MET A 49 26.16 7.90 41.00
C MET A 49 25.50 6.81 40.16
N ALA A 50 26.28 5.78 39.85
CA ALA A 50 25.78 4.57 39.23
C ALA A 50 24.80 3.90 40.19
N ALA A 51 23.51 4.17 40.01
CA ALA A 51 22.45 3.33 40.55
C ALA A 51 22.33 2.13 39.62
N THR A 52 22.91 1.01 40.01
CA THR A 52 22.70 -0.29 39.37
C THR A 52 21.23 -0.71 39.56
N PRO A 53 20.45 -0.91 38.49
CA PRO A 53 19.22 -1.68 38.61
C PRO A 53 19.61 -3.15 38.76
N THR A 54 19.79 -3.58 40.02
CA THR A 54 19.95 -5.00 40.36
C THR A 54 18.57 -5.63 40.42
N ALA A 55 18.09 -6.15 39.29
CA ALA A 55 17.11 -7.24 39.23
C ALA A 55 17.00 -7.80 37.81
N CYS A 56 18.13 -8.01 37.11
CA CYS A 56 18.15 -9.05 36.08
C CYS A 56 18.51 -10.34 36.83
N VAL A 57 17.51 -11.12 37.19
CA VAL A 57 17.75 -12.51 37.59
C VAL A 57 18.46 -13.14 36.41
N LYS A 58 19.66 -13.62 36.66
CA LYS A 58 20.45 -14.42 35.73
C LYS A 58 19.59 -15.64 35.42
N LEU A 59 18.85 -15.60 34.31
CA LEU A 59 18.23 -16.79 33.76
C LEU A 59 19.40 -17.69 33.40
N GLU A 60 19.58 -18.71 34.22
CA GLU A 60 20.39 -19.85 33.91
C GLU A 60 20.00 -20.29 32.50
N ASP A 61 20.97 -20.44 31.60
CA ASP A 61 20.81 -21.15 30.34
C ASP A 61 20.42 -22.59 30.67
N LYS A 62 19.15 -22.80 31.00
CA LYS A 62 18.51 -24.08 30.82
C LYS A 62 18.44 -24.22 29.31
N SER A 63 19.43 -24.91 28.77
CA SER A 63 19.36 -25.55 27.47
C SER A 63 18.04 -26.30 27.42
N VAL A 64 17.03 -25.64 26.84
CA VAL A 64 15.86 -26.33 26.31
C VAL A 64 16.47 -27.39 25.40
N PRO A 65 16.20 -28.69 25.60
CA PRO A 65 16.65 -29.66 24.63
C PRO A 65 16.07 -29.21 23.30
N GLU A 66 16.95 -28.88 22.35
CA GLU A 66 16.59 -28.78 20.96
C GLU A 66 16.09 -30.17 20.56
N THR A 67 14.83 -30.40 20.86
CA THR A 67 14.02 -31.38 20.18
C THR A 67 13.97 -30.83 18.78
N GLY A 68 14.97 -31.23 17.98
CA GLY A 68 14.97 -31.05 16.55
C GLY A 68 13.63 -31.59 16.08
N SER A 69 12.68 -30.70 15.88
CA SER A 69 11.53 -30.99 15.05
C SER A 69 12.17 -31.23 13.70
N GLU A 70 12.46 -32.49 13.38
CA GLU A 70 12.83 -32.89 12.04
C GLU A 70 11.58 -32.66 11.19
N TRP A 71 11.41 -31.42 10.73
CA TRP A 71 10.48 -31.12 9.67
C TRP A 71 10.93 -32.00 8.51
N GLY A 72 10.04 -32.92 8.09
CA GLY A 72 10.31 -33.77 6.93
C GLY A 72 10.62 -32.93 5.69
N LYS A 73 11.05 -33.57 4.60
CA LYS A 73 11.39 -32.87 3.36
C LYS A 73 10.25 -31.95 2.89
N VAL A 74 10.47 -30.63 2.97
CA VAL A 74 9.55 -29.64 2.41
C VAL A 74 9.54 -29.78 0.89
N SER A 75 8.35 -29.87 0.31
CA SER A 75 8.16 -30.04 -1.14
C SER A 75 7.43 -28.88 -1.81
N ALA A 76 6.76 -28.03 -1.02
CA ALA A 76 5.97 -26.92 -1.49
C ALA A 76 5.94 -25.77 -0.47
N VAL A 77 5.67 -24.56 -0.97
CA VAL A 77 5.41 -23.35 -0.18
C VAL A 77 4.11 -22.72 -0.69
N LEU A 78 3.16 -22.53 0.21
CA LEU A 78 1.93 -21.79 -0.05
C LEU A 78 2.08 -20.41 0.59
N PHE A 79 2.05 -19.37 -0.23
CA PHE A 79 2.09 -17.99 0.23
C PHE A 79 0.68 -17.46 0.41
N ASP A 80 0.41 -16.85 1.56
CA ASP A 80 -0.74 -15.95 1.65
C ASP A 80 -0.51 -14.70 0.78
N MET A 81 -1.57 -13.97 0.44
CA MET A 81 -1.52 -12.80 -0.42
C MET A 81 -1.48 -11.49 0.39
N ASP A 82 -2.60 -11.19 1.03
CA ASP A 82 -2.84 -9.92 1.71
C ASP A 82 -2.03 -9.91 3.03
N GLY A 83 -1.16 -8.91 3.22
CA GLY A 83 -0.30 -8.82 4.41
C GLY A 83 0.95 -9.71 4.38
N VAL A 84 1.13 -10.55 3.35
CA VAL A 84 2.32 -11.41 3.18
C VAL A 84 3.10 -11.09 1.90
N LEU A 85 2.44 -11.10 0.75
CA LEU A 85 3.09 -10.75 -0.53
C LEU A 85 2.93 -9.27 -0.88
N CYS A 86 1.86 -8.64 -0.43
CA CYS A 86 1.61 -7.23 -0.67
C CYS A 86 0.90 -6.52 0.50
N ASN A 87 1.18 -5.22 0.63
CA ASN A 87 0.43 -4.30 1.45
C ASN A 87 -0.84 -3.83 0.74
N SER A 88 -1.87 -4.69 0.75
CA SER A 88 -3.18 -4.43 0.15
C SER A 88 -4.20 -3.82 1.13
N GLU A 89 -3.90 -3.82 2.43
CA GLU A 89 -4.81 -3.40 3.49
C GLU A 89 -5.08 -1.89 3.45
N GLU A 90 -4.03 -1.07 3.36
CA GLU A 90 -4.16 0.38 3.25
C GLU A 90 -4.90 0.80 1.97
N PRO A 91 -4.52 0.31 0.77
CA PRO A 91 -5.32 0.43 -0.45
C PRO A 91 -6.80 0.07 -0.28
N SER A 92 -7.10 -1.02 0.44
CA SER A 92 -8.48 -1.48 0.64
C SER A 92 -9.25 -0.51 1.53
N ARG A 93 -8.65 -0.02 2.61
CA ARG A 93 -9.29 0.98 3.48
C ARG A 93 -9.56 2.28 2.73
N MET A 94 -8.60 2.76 1.94
CA MET A 94 -8.81 3.97 1.12
C MET A 94 -9.93 3.80 0.08
N ALA A 95 -9.97 2.67 -0.62
CA ALA A 95 -11.05 2.38 -1.57
C ALA A 95 -12.42 2.31 -0.89
N ALA A 96 -12.49 1.78 0.34
CA ALA A 96 -13.73 1.74 1.10
C ALA A 96 -14.17 3.12 1.57
N VAL A 97 -13.25 3.98 2.01
CA VAL A 97 -13.56 5.40 2.30
C VAL A 97 -14.19 6.08 1.09
N ASP A 98 -13.63 5.87 -0.11
CA ASP A 98 -14.17 6.41 -1.36
C ASP A 98 -15.59 5.89 -1.66
N VAL A 99 -15.86 4.59 -1.42
CA VAL A 99 -17.21 4.01 -1.58
C VAL A 99 -18.22 4.71 -0.65
N PHE A 100 -17.86 4.89 0.62
CA PHE A 100 -18.75 5.52 1.59
C PHE A 100 -18.94 7.02 1.33
N ALA A 101 -17.91 7.70 0.83
CA ALA A 101 -18.01 9.08 0.38
C ALA A 101 -19.04 9.24 -0.75
N GLU A 102 -19.11 8.30 -1.71
CA GLU A 102 -20.15 8.29 -2.77
C GLU A 102 -21.56 8.06 -2.21
N MET A 103 -21.69 7.39 -1.06
CA MET A 103 -22.95 7.20 -0.34
C MET A 103 -23.32 8.39 0.54
N GLY A 104 -22.46 9.41 0.64
CA GLY A 104 -22.66 10.55 1.54
C GLY A 104 -22.42 10.23 3.02
N VAL A 105 -21.65 9.18 3.32
CA VAL A 105 -21.34 8.73 4.68
C VAL A 105 -19.88 9.04 4.99
N GLU A 106 -19.63 9.79 6.05
CA GLU A 106 -18.27 10.13 6.48
C GLU A 106 -17.67 8.99 7.32
N VAL A 107 -16.55 8.44 6.83
CA VAL A 107 -15.78 7.39 7.48
C VAL A 107 -14.29 7.66 7.31
N THR A 108 -13.48 7.15 8.24
CA THR A 108 -12.02 7.19 8.14
C THR A 108 -11.46 5.80 7.85
N VAL A 109 -10.19 5.71 7.47
CA VAL A 109 -9.55 4.40 7.25
C VAL A 109 -9.55 3.56 8.54
N GLU A 110 -9.45 4.19 9.72
CA GLU A 110 -9.47 3.51 11.02
C GLU A 110 -10.78 2.80 11.32
N ASP A 111 -11.91 3.31 10.81
CA ASP A 111 -13.24 2.67 10.98
C ASP A 111 -13.26 1.24 10.42
N PHE A 112 -12.40 0.95 9.44
CA PHE A 112 -12.34 -0.33 8.74
C PHE A 112 -11.40 -1.34 9.40
N VAL A 113 -10.51 -0.92 10.29
CA VAL A 113 -9.51 -1.80 10.94
C VAL A 113 -10.15 -2.99 11.66
N PRO A 114 -11.25 -2.83 12.43
CA PRO A 114 -11.89 -3.95 13.13
C PRO A 114 -12.48 -5.03 12.20
N PHE A 115 -12.67 -4.71 10.91
CA PHE A 115 -13.31 -5.59 9.94
C PHE A 115 -12.33 -6.18 8.91
N MET A 116 -11.03 -5.92 9.06
CA MET A 116 -10.01 -6.50 8.19
C MET A 116 -9.98 -8.03 8.30
N GLY A 117 -9.75 -8.71 7.17
CA GLY A 117 -9.71 -10.17 7.10
C GLY A 117 -11.08 -10.86 7.17
N THR A 118 -12.20 -10.13 7.23
CA THR A 118 -13.55 -10.71 7.32
C THR A 118 -14.22 -10.98 5.97
N GLY A 119 -13.53 -10.70 4.87
CA GLY A 119 -14.07 -10.70 3.50
C GLY A 119 -14.82 -9.40 3.16
N GLU A 120 -14.83 -9.01 1.89
CA GLU A 120 -15.26 -7.67 1.45
C GLU A 120 -16.71 -7.31 1.83
N ALA A 121 -17.61 -8.31 1.86
CA ALA A 121 -19.00 -8.09 2.27
C ALA A 121 -19.12 -7.71 3.75
N ASN A 122 -18.37 -8.37 4.63
CA ASN A 122 -18.34 -8.07 6.06
C ASN A 122 -17.48 -6.85 6.37
N PHE A 123 -16.42 -6.63 5.59
CA PHE A 123 -15.57 -5.45 5.66
C PHE A 123 -16.36 -4.15 5.46
N LEU A 124 -17.14 -4.09 4.39
CA LEU A 124 -17.98 -2.93 4.08
C LEU A 124 -19.26 -2.93 4.94
N GLY A 125 -19.93 -4.08 5.07
CA GLY A 125 -21.17 -4.22 5.82
C GLY A 125 -21.01 -3.95 7.32
N GLY A 126 -19.86 -4.30 7.90
CA GLY A 126 -19.52 -4.03 9.29
C GLY A 126 -19.47 -2.54 9.59
N VAL A 127 -18.76 -1.76 8.77
CA VAL A 127 -18.72 -0.30 8.89
C VAL A 127 -20.09 0.32 8.61
N ALA A 128 -20.80 -0.15 7.59
CA ALA A 128 -22.15 0.32 7.29
C ALA A 128 -23.11 0.12 8.48
N SER A 129 -23.00 -1.03 9.16
CA SER A 129 -23.79 -1.31 10.37
C SER A 129 -23.42 -0.39 11.53
N VAL A 130 -22.14 -0.12 11.77
CA VAL A 130 -21.68 0.78 12.84
C VAL A 130 -22.11 2.23 12.58
N LYS A 131 -22.10 2.64 11.31
CA LYS A 131 -22.46 4.00 10.88
C LYS A 131 -23.96 4.19 10.66
N GLY A 132 -24.76 3.13 10.78
CA GLY A 132 -26.22 3.19 10.61
C GLY A 132 -26.67 3.50 9.19
N VAL A 133 -25.96 2.98 8.18
CA VAL A 133 -26.30 3.22 6.77
C VAL A 133 -27.56 2.45 6.38
N GLU A 134 -28.66 3.17 6.18
CA GLU A 134 -29.93 2.58 5.77
C GLU A 134 -29.88 2.09 4.31
N GLY A 135 -30.47 0.92 4.05
CA GLY A 135 -30.55 0.37 2.69
C GLY A 135 -29.21 -0.10 2.10
N PHE A 136 -28.18 -0.30 2.94
CA PHE A 136 -26.89 -0.81 2.49
C PHE A 136 -27.03 -2.17 1.78
N ASN A 137 -26.55 -2.24 0.54
CA ASN A 137 -26.55 -3.48 -0.26
C ASN A 137 -25.09 -3.96 -0.42
N PRO A 138 -24.70 -5.08 0.24
CA PRO A 138 -23.33 -5.57 0.21
C PRO A 138 -22.80 -5.91 -1.18
N GLU A 139 -23.64 -6.45 -2.07
CA GLU A 139 -23.21 -6.85 -3.42
C GLU A 139 -22.86 -5.63 -4.27
N SER A 140 -23.72 -4.61 -4.25
CA SER A 140 -23.50 -3.35 -4.96
C SER A 140 -22.29 -2.59 -4.43
N ALA A 141 -22.14 -2.53 -3.11
CA ALA A 141 -21.01 -1.89 -2.44
C ALA A 141 -19.69 -2.62 -2.76
N LYS A 142 -19.67 -3.95 -2.70
CA LYS A 142 -18.52 -4.78 -3.06
C LYS A 142 -18.13 -4.62 -4.52
N LYS A 143 -19.11 -4.56 -5.44
CA LYS A 143 -18.84 -4.28 -6.85
C LYS A 143 -18.18 -2.91 -7.02
N ARG A 144 -18.76 -1.86 -6.43
CA ARG A 144 -18.23 -0.50 -6.53
C ARG A 144 -16.85 -0.37 -5.89
N PHE A 145 -16.64 -1.06 -4.77
CA PHE A 145 -15.35 -1.19 -4.10
C PHE A 145 -14.29 -1.71 -5.05
N PHE A 146 -14.54 -2.81 -5.77
CA PHE A 146 -13.56 -3.33 -6.72
C PHE A 146 -13.28 -2.35 -7.88
N GLU A 147 -14.30 -1.68 -8.41
CA GLU A 147 -14.10 -0.67 -9.45
C GLU A 147 -13.12 0.42 -9.00
N ILE A 148 -13.34 0.98 -7.81
CA ILE A 148 -12.50 2.02 -7.21
C ILE A 148 -11.11 1.47 -6.87
N TYR A 149 -11.04 0.29 -6.26
CA TYR A 149 -9.81 -0.36 -5.85
C TYR A 149 -8.86 -0.58 -7.03
N LEU A 150 -9.38 -1.16 -8.12
CA LEU A 150 -8.63 -1.45 -9.34
C LEU A 150 -8.21 -0.16 -10.06
N ASP A 151 -9.10 0.82 -10.15
CA ASP A 151 -8.84 2.05 -10.90
C ASP A 151 -7.88 3.00 -10.18
N LYS A 152 -7.90 3.05 -8.85
CA LYS A 152 -7.12 4.04 -8.09
C LYS A 152 -5.91 3.45 -7.38
N TYR A 153 -6.02 2.26 -6.80
CA TYR A 153 -5.08 1.80 -5.78
C TYR A 153 -4.27 0.55 -6.18
N ALA A 154 -4.84 -0.36 -6.97
CA ALA A 154 -4.21 -1.61 -7.39
C ALA A 154 -3.86 -1.63 -8.89
N LYS A 155 -3.31 -0.53 -9.40
CA LYS A 155 -2.80 -0.49 -10.78
C LYS A 155 -1.60 -1.43 -10.94
N PRO A 156 -1.40 -2.05 -12.12
CA PRO A 156 -0.21 -2.86 -12.37
C PRO A 156 1.08 -2.09 -12.05
N ASN A 157 1.99 -2.73 -11.32
CA ASN A 157 3.24 -2.16 -10.83
C ASN A 157 3.08 -0.87 -9.98
N SER A 158 1.95 -0.71 -9.27
CA SER A 158 1.77 0.42 -8.33
C SER A 158 2.65 0.32 -7.08
N GLY A 159 3.35 -0.81 -6.89
CA GLY A 159 4.37 -0.95 -5.85
C GLY A 159 3.81 -1.35 -4.49
N ILE A 160 2.68 -2.05 -4.46
CA ILE A 160 2.12 -2.58 -3.20
C ILE A 160 2.84 -3.83 -2.69
N GLY A 161 3.70 -4.46 -3.51
CA GLY A 161 4.43 -5.67 -3.14
C GLY A 161 5.43 -5.42 -2.01
N PHE A 162 5.56 -6.36 -1.08
CA PHE A 162 6.56 -6.24 -0.03
C PHE A 162 7.98 -6.47 -0.59
N PRO A 163 8.98 -5.71 -0.10
CA PRO A 163 10.38 -5.96 -0.46
C PRO A 163 10.79 -7.40 -0.15
N GLY A 164 11.39 -8.10 -1.11
CA GLY A 164 11.84 -9.49 -0.94
C GLY A 164 10.79 -10.55 -1.29
N ALA A 165 9.52 -10.19 -1.51
CA ALA A 165 8.46 -11.16 -1.78
C ALA A 165 8.68 -11.89 -3.12
N LEU A 166 8.99 -11.15 -4.17
CA LEU A 166 9.30 -11.70 -5.48
C LEU A 166 10.56 -12.57 -5.44
N GLU A 167 11.60 -12.06 -4.79
CA GLU A 167 12.89 -12.73 -4.64
C GLU A 167 12.72 -14.06 -3.90
N LEU A 168 11.92 -14.08 -2.83
CA LEU A 168 11.64 -15.29 -2.08
C LEU A 168 10.89 -16.33 -2.92
N ILE A 169 9.88 -15.91 -3.68
CA ILE A 169 9.16 -16.80 -4.61
C ILE A 169 10.12 -17.42 -5.63
N ILE A 170 11.00 -16.61 -6.22
CA ILE A 170 12.00 -17.07 -7.19
C ILE A 170 12.96 -18.07 -6.54
N GLU A 171 13.47 -17.77 -5.35
CA GLU A 171 14.38 -18.66 -4.60
C GLU A 171 13.74 -20.01 -4.25
N CYS A 172 12.47 -20.01 -3.82
CA CYS A 172 11.73 -21.24 -3.57
C CYS A 172 11.66 -22.11 -4.83
N LYS A 173 11.34 -21.50 -5.98
CA LYS A 173 11.29 -22.21 -7.27
C LYS A 173 12.66 -22.71 -7.72
N ASN A 174 13.71 -21.91 -7.56
CA ASN A 174 15.09 -22.30 -7.90
C ASN A 174 15.56 -23.51 -7.08
N LYS A 175 15.05 -23.67 -5.87
CA LYS A 175 15.28 -24.86 -5.02
C LYS A 175 14.41 -26.07 -5.37
N GLY A 176 13.60 -25.99 -6.43
CA GLY A 176 12.73 -27.07 -6.88
C GLY A 176 11.48 -27.26 -6.02
N LEU A 177 11.09 -26.26 -5.23
CA LEU A 177 9.85 -26.30 -4.46
C LEU A 177 8.67 -25.93 -5.38
N LYS A 178 7.52 -26.57 -5.16
CA LYS A 178 6.25 -26.11 -5.72
C LYS A 178 5.84 -24.82 -5.00
N VAL A 179 5.30 -23.86 -5.73
CA VAL A 179 4.87 -22.56 -5.16
C VAL A 179 3.45 -22.26 -5.59
N ALA A 180 2.62 -21.85 -4.64
CA ALA A 180 1.25 -21.42 -4.87
C ALA A 180 0.91 -20.20 -3.99
N VAL A 181 -0.08 -19.44 -4.41
CA VAL A 181 -0.72 -18.38 -3.61
C VAL A 181 -2.05 -18.93 -3.11
N ALA A 182 -2.29 -18.80 -1.81
CA ALA A 182 -3.55 -19.12 -1.17
C ALA A 182 -4.17 -17.82 -0.66
N SER A 183 -5.41 -17.52 -1.04
CA SER A 183 -6.08 -16.30 -0.60
C SER A 183 -7.58 -16.54 -0.45
N SER A 184 -8.20 -15.90 0.54
CA SER A 184 -9.65 -15.84 0.71
C SER A 184 -10.29 -14.65 -0.02
N ALA A 185 -9.52 -13.88 -0.80
CA ALA A 185 -10.06 -12.79 -1.59
C ALA A 185 -10.69 -13.30 -2.90
N ASP A 186 -11.64 -12.53 -3.43
CA ASP A 186 -12.13 -12.79 -4.79
C ASP A 186 -11.00 -12.74 -5.81
N ARG A 187 -11.11 -13.59 -6.83
CA ARG A 187 -10.07 -13.73 -7.86
C ARG A 187 -9.71 -12.39 -8.53
N ILE A 188 -10.69 -11.51 -8.73
CA ILE A 188 -10.49 -10.17 -9.28
C ILE A 188 -9.50 -9.33 -8.45
N LYS A 189 -9.57 -9.42 -7.13
CA LYS A 189 -8.65 -8.73 -6.21
C LYS A 189 -7.29 -9.41 -6.18
N VAL A 190 -7.25 -10.74 -6.15
CA VAL A 190 -5.98 -11.49 -6.17
C VAL A 190 -5.17 -11.17 -7.42
N ASP A 191 -5.79 -11.22 -8.60
CA ASP A 191 -5.12 -10.95 -9.88
C ASP A 191 -4.61 -9.50 -9.94
N ALA A 192 -5.41 -8.55 -9.44
CA ALA A 192 -5.00 -7.15 -9.35
C ALA A 192 -3.84 -6.93 -8.39
N ASN A 193 -3.87 -7.58 -7.22
CA ASN A 193 -2.82 -7.44 -6.22
C ASN A 193 -1.51 -8.06 -6.73
N LEU A 194 -1.56 -9.18 -7.43
CA LEU A 194 -0.37 -9.78 -8.07
C LEU A 194 0.22 -8.84 -9.13
N ALA A 195 -0.61 -8.26 -9.98
CA ALA A 195 -0.18 -7.29 -10.98
C ALA A 195 0.40 -6.02 -10.34
N ALA A 196 -0.26 -5.50 -9.31
CA ALA A 196 0.16 -4.30 -8.58
C ALA A 196 1.46 -4.51 -7.78
N ALA A 197 1.67 -5.72 -7.26
CA ALA A 197 2.88 -6.13 -6.57
C ALA A 197 4.07 -6.43 -7.52
N GLY A 198 3.85 -6.43 -8.84
CA GLY A 198 4.90 -6.80 -9.80
C GLY A 198 5.22 -8.30 -9.79
N LEU A 199 4.25 -9.14 -9.39
CA LEU A 199 4.36 -10.59 -9.34
C LEU A 199 3.67 -11.20 -10.58
N PRO A 200 4.39 -11.42 -11.70
CA PRO A 200 3.78 -11.93 -12.92
C PRO A 200 3.17 -13.33 -12.74
N LEU A 201 1.91 -13.47 -13.18
CA LEU A 201 1.16 -14.73 -13.20
C LEU A 201 1.85 -15.85 -14.01
N SER A 202 2.76 -15.49 -14.93
CA SER A 202 3.55 -16.43 -15.72
C SER A 202 4.56 -17.24 -14.90
N MET A 203 4.66 -17.02 -13.59
CA MET A 203 5.50 -17.82 -12.72
C MET A 203 4.93 -19.20 -12.37
N ASN A 204 3.87 -19.68 -13.03
CA ASN A 204 3.19 -20.96 -12.71
C ASN A 204 2.84 -21.05 -11.21
N VAL A 205 2.41 -19.92 -10.64
CA VAL A 205 1.92 -19.87 -9.27
C VAL A 205 0.44 -20.19 -9.35
N GLU A 206 0.06 -21.37 -8.85
CA GLU A 206 -1.35 -21.72 -8.72
C GLU A 206 -1.99 -20.82 -7.67
N VAL A 207 -3.18 -20.30 -7.96
CA VAL A 207 -3.95 -19.46 -7.03
C VAL A 207 -5.10 -20.31 -6.49
N PHE A 208 -5.07 -20.59 -5.19
CA PHE A 208 -6.15 -21.27 -4.48
C PHE A 208 -7.03 -20.22 -3.81
N ASN A 209 -8.29 -20.12 -4.26
CA ASN A 209 -9.29 -19.36 -3.55
C ASN A 209 -9.83 -20.21 -2.39
N LEU A 210 -9.71 -19.70 -1.17
CA LEU A 210 -10.17 -20.39 0.04
C LEU A 210 -11.66 -20.16 0.32
N VAL A 211 -12.30 -19.23 -0.41
CA VAL A 211 -13.75 -18.98 -0.32
C VAL A 211 -14.48 -20.13 -1.02
N GLY A 212 -14.97 -21.09 -0.25
CA GLY A 212 -15.73 -22.24 -0.75
C GLY A 212 -15.27 -23.60 -0.22
N LEU A 213 -14.27 -23.67 0.67
CA LEU A 213 -13.86 -24.93 1.31
C LEU A 213 -14.76 -25.36 2.49
N HIS A 214 -15.89 -24.69 2.68
CA HIS A 214 -16.95 -25.14 3.58
C HIS A 214 -17.95 -25.99 2.76
N ASP A 215 -17.57 -27.25 2.52
CA ASP A 215 -18.51 -28.35 2.23
C ASP A 215 -18.79 -29.13 3.52
#